data_AF-A0A154QDZ1-F1
#
_entry.id   AF-A0A154QDZ1-F1
#
_cell.length_a   1.000
_cell.length_b   1.000
_cell.length_c   1.000
_cell.angle_alpha   90.00
_cell.angle_beta   90.00
_cell.angle_gamma   90.00
#
_symmetry.space_group_name_H-M   'P 1'
#
loop_
_entity.id
_entity.type
_entity.pdbx_description
1 polymer ?
#
loop_
_entity_poly.entity_id
_entity_poly.type
_entity_poly.pdbx_seq_one_letter_code
_entity_poly.pdbx_strand_id
1 'polypeptide(L)'
;MKSVKAVLALACGLGLGLAAQASPQHSHESHPAHAATAAAPAPAQRWTPDAPLREGMRRAHTAVAELAHYEMGHMSAPMAADRAAEVESAVTYMFANCKLSAEPDAALHGILVPLMSAAQTLKADPKKVSAVADMRAAIAHYPQYFNDPGWDKPVPAEHVMHDEP
;
A
#
# COMPACT_ATOMS: atom_id res chain seq x y z
N MET A 1 44.56 -48.19 2.51
CA MET A 1 45.19 -48.37 1.19
C MET A 1 44.46 -49.48 0.44
N LYS A 2 43.77 -49.17 -0.66
CA LYS A 2 43.59 -50.04 -1.84
C LYS A 2 42.74 -49.29 -2.86
N SER A 3 43.43 -48.76 -3.86
CA SER A 3 42.88 -48.16 -5.07
C SER A 3 42.52 -49.29 -6.05
N VAL A 4 41.38 -49.17 -6.74
CA VAL A 4 41.12 -49.94 -7.96
C VAL A 4 40.71 -48.97 -9.05
N LYS A 5 41.48 -48.97 -10.15
CA LYS A 5 41.23 -48.26 -11.41
C LYS A 5 40.91 -49.31 -12.49
N ALA A 6 39.84 -49.08 -13.27
CA ALA A 6 39.61 -49.56 -14.64
C ALA A 6 38.36 -48.79 -15.16
N VAL A 7 38.35 -47.90 -16.18
CA VAL A 7 38.77 -47.99 -17.62
C VAL A 7 37.99 -49.12 -18.31
N LEU A 8 37.18 -48.97 -19.37
CA LEU A 8 36.86 -47.97 -20.41
C LEU A 8 35.56 -48.45 -21.11
N ALA A 9 34.70 -47.57 -21.64
CA ALA A 9 34.05 -47.78 -22.95
C ALA A 9 33.27 -46.55 -23.43
N LEU A 10 33.70 -46.08 -24.60
CA LEU A 10 33.27 -44.99 -25.45
C LEU A 10 31.90 -45.24 -26.11
N ALA A 11 31.04 -44.20 -26.17
CA ALA A 11 30.05 -44.07 -27.24
C ALA A 11 29.81 -42.58 -27.55
N CYS A 12 30.23 -42.17 -28.76
CA CYS A 12 29.94 -40.88 -29.36
C CYS A 12 28.46 -40.75 -29.70
N GLY A 13 27.82 -39.67 -29.26
CA GLY A 13 26.55 -39.18 -29.78
C GLY A 13 26.63 -37.67 -29.94
N LEU A 14 26.96 -37.22 -31.16
CA LEU A 14 27.05 -35.81 -31.53
C LEU A 14 25.63 -35.30 -31.83
N GLY A 15 25.08 -34.50 -30.94
CA GLY A 15 23.84 -33.74 -31.16
C GLY A 15 24.09 -32.26 -30.92
N LEU A 16 24.33 -31.51 -32.00
CA LEU A 16 24.38 -30.05 -31.97
C LEU A 16 22.96 -29.50 -31.76
N GLY A 17 22.65 -29.10 -30.52
CA GLY A 17 21.52 -28.24 -30.20
C GLY A 17 22.02 -26.86 -29.80
N LEU A 18 21.98 -25.91 -30.74
CA LEU A 18 22.27 -24.50 -30.48
C LEU A 18 21.05 -23.90 -29.76
N ALA A 19 21.05 -23.87 -28.42
CA ALA A 19 20.08 -23.11 -27.64
C ALA A 19 20.74 -21.83 -27.13
N ALA A 20 20.21 -20.71 -27.61
CA ALA A 20 20.66 -19.36 -27.31
C ALA A 20 20.80 -19.11 -25.80
N GLN A 21 21.91 -18.48 -25.43
CA GLN A 21 22.13 -17.91 -24.10
C GLN A 21 21.16 -16.72 -23.97
N ALA A 22 20.04 -16.91 -23.27
CA ALA A 22 19.22 -15.79 -22.82
C ALA A 22 19.89 -15.18 -21.59
N SER A 23 20.23 -13.89 -21.68
CA SER A 23 20.73 -13.07 -20.59
C SER A 23 19.86 -13.22 -19.33
N PRO A 24 20.42 -13.18 -18.11
CA PRO A 24 19.62 -12.97 -16.93
C PRO A 24 19.08 -11.54 -17.03
N GLN A 25 17.83 -11.41 -17.48
CA GLN A 25 17.08 -10.19 -17.23
C GLN A 25 17.03 -10.07 -15.71
N HIS A 26 17.46 -8.94 -15.17
CA HIS A 26 17.16 -8.56 -13.80
C HIS A 26 15.64 -8.46 -13.67
N SER A 27 14.99 -9.59 -13.44
CA SER A 27 13.65 -9.62 -12.89
C SER A 27 13.80 -9.05 -11.49
N HIS A 28 13.33 -7.82 -11.32
CA HIS A 28 12.98 -7.30 -10.00
C HIS A 28 12.23 -8.43 -9.30
N GLU A 29 12.80 -8.95 -8.22
CA GLU A 29 12.10 -9.83 -7.31
C GLU A 29 10.72 -9.25 -7.09
N SER A 30 9.72 -9.97 -7.61
CA SER A 30 8.36 -9.80 -7.17
C SER A 30 8.41 -10.06 -5.68
N HIS A 31 8.42 -8.98 -4.89
CA HIS A 31 8.09 -9.04 -3.47
C HIS A 31 6.91 -10.00 -3.37
N PRO A 32 6.99 -11.06 -2.53
CA PRO A 32 5.84 -11.92 -2.34
C PRO A 32 4.69 -10.98 -2.04
N ALA A 33 3.68 -10.97 -2.92
CA ALA A 33 2.46 -10.23 -2.66
C ALA A 33 2.11 -10.63 -1.23
N HIS A 34 2.16 -9.69 -0.30
CA HIS A 34 1.70 -9.93 1.06
C HIS A 34 0.30 -10.43 0.85
N ALA A 35 0.11 -11.75 0.94
CA ALA A 35 -1.20 -12.36 0.81
C ALA A 35 -2.02 -11.58 1.81
N ALA A 36 -2.96 -10.79 1.30
CA ALA A 36 -3.75 -9.91 2.14
C ALA A 36 -4.40 -10.84 3.15
N THR A 37 -3.82 -10.92 4.35
CA THR A 37 -4.38 -11.71 5.43
C THR A 37 -5.77 -11.16 5.55
N ALA A 38 -6.77 -12.02 5.34
CA ALA A 38 -8.16 -11.61 5.45
C ALA A 38 -8.29 -10.77 6.71
N ALA A 39 -8.84 -9.56 6.56
CA ALA A 39 -8.90 -8.60 7.67
C ALA A 39 -9.40 -9.33 8.91
N ALA A 40 -8.65 -9.24 10.01
CA ALA A 40 -9.02 -9.90 11.25
C ALA A 40 -10.47 -9.50 11.59
N PRO A 41 -11.33 -10.40 12.07
CA PRO A 41 -12.70 -10.02 12.41
C PRO A 41 -12.71 -8.82 13.34
N ALA A 42 -13.65 -7.89 13.12
CA ALA A 42 -13.78 -6.69 13.95
C ALA A 42 -13.90 -7.08 15.44
N PRO A 43 -13.21 -6.38 16.35
CA PRO A 43 -13.24 -6.71 17.76
C PRO A 43 -14.63 -6.48 18.35
N ALA A 44 -14.98 -7.22 19.39
CA ALA A 44 -16.24 -7.01 20.12
C ALA A 44 -16.36 -5.59 20.71
N GLN A 45 -15.22 -4.97 21.03
CA GLN A 45 -15.11 -3.59 21.46
C GLN A 45 -14.06 -2.87 20.59
N ARG A 46 -14.47 -1.76 19.97
CA ARG A 46 -13.55 -0.91 19.20
C ARG A 46 -12.49 -0.28 20.11
N TRP A 47 -11.26 -0.19 19.60
CA TRP A 47 -10.12 0.42 20.30
C TRP A 47 -10.12 1.94 20.21
N THR A 48 -9.56 2.61 21.21
CA THR A 48 -9.32 4.06 21.16
C THR A 48 -8.04 4.33 20.38
N PRO A 49 -8.08 5.10 19.27
CA PRO A 49 -6.87 5.48 18.54
C PRO A 49 -6.05 6.50 19.34
N ASP A 50 -4.72 6.41 19.26
CA ASP A 50 -3.82 7.43 19.79
C ASP A 50 -3.83 8.71 18.91
N ALA A 51 -3.15 9.76 19.36
CA ALA A 51 -3.16 11.03 18.64
C ALA A 51 -2.56 10.94 17.22
N PRO A 52 -1.39 10.31 17.01
CA PRO A 52 -0.83 10.14 15.67
C PRO A 52 -1.72 9.34 14.72
N LEU A 53 -2.39 8.29 15.19
CA LEU A 53 -3.32 7.52 14.38
C LEU A 53 -4.51 8.38 13.93
N ARG A 54 -5.13 9.13 14.85
CA ARG A 54 -6.25 10.03 14.50
C ARG A 54 -5.83 11.07 13.46
N GLU A 55 -4.66 11.67 13.64
CA GLU A 55 -4.15 12.68 12.70
C GLU A 55 -3.87 12.06 11.32
N GLY A 56 -3.12 10.96 11.26
CA GLY A 56 -2.78 10.30 10.01
C GLY A 56 -4.01 9.81 9.25
N MET A 57 -4.96 9.18 9.93
CA MET A 57 -6.19 8.70 9.28
C MET A 57 -7.07 9.85 8.78
N ARG A 58 -7.14 10.98 9.49
CA ARG A 58 -7.87 12.17 9.01
C ARG A 58 -7.21 12.78 7.78
N ARG A 59 -5.88 12.93 7.79
CA ARG A 59 -5.12 13.42 6.63
C ARG A 59 -5.34 12.52 5.40
N ALA A 60 -5.23 11.20 5.58
CA ALA A 60 -5.49 10.25 4.50
C ALA A 60 -6.95 10.32 4.01
N HIS A 61 -7.91 10.41 4.92
CA HIS A 61 -9.33 10.52 4.56
C HIS A 61 -9.64 11.80 3.76
N THR A 62 -9.07 12.95 4.15
CA THR A 62 -9.20 14.20 3.39
C THR A 62 -8.63 14.06 1.98
N ALA A 63 -7.39 13.57 1.84
CA ALA A 63 -6.75 13.41 0.54
C ALA A 63 -7.55 12.46 -0.38
N VAL A 64 -8.07 11.35 0.16
CA VAL A 64 -8.94 10.42 -0.58
C VAL A 64 -10.29 11.04 -0.92
N ALA A 65 -10.86 11.88 -0.05
CA ALA A 65 -12.10 12.60 -0.36
C ALA A 65 -11.91 13.58 -1.53
N GLU A 66 -10.80 14.31 -1.56
CA GLU A 66 -10.47 15.24 -2.65
C GLU A 66 -10.26 14.54 -3.99
N LEU A 67 -9.77 13.29 -4.00
CA LEU A 67 -9.64 12.47 -5.20
C LEU A 67 -10.98 12.17 -5.88
N ALA A 68 -12.14 12.39 -5.23
CA ALA A 68 -13.43 12.35 -5.92
C ALA A 68 -13.49 13.36 -7.09
N HIS A 69 -12.80 14.50 -6.99
CA HIS A 69 -12.70 15.45 -8.09
C HIS A 69 -11.92 14.87 -9.28
N TYR A 70 -10.97 13.96 -9.04
CA TYR A 70 -10.27 13.25 -10.11
C TYR A 70 -11.18 12.27 -10.83
N GLU A 71 -11.96 11.50 -10.08
CA GLU A 71 -12.97 10.59 -10.64
C GLU A 71 -14.01 11.34 -11.50
N MET A 72 -14.31 12.60 -11.16
CA MET A 72 -15.23 13.48 -11.90
C MET A 72 -14.58 14.27 -13.05
N GLY A 73 -13.26 14.14 -13.26
CA GLY A 73 -12.54 14.90 -14.30
C GLY A 73 -12.29 16.38 -13.97
N HIS A 74 -12.48 16.79 -12.71
CA HIS A 74 -12.28 18.15 -12.21
C HIS A 74 -10.89 18.36 -11.56
N MET A 75 -10.03 17.35 -11.57
CA MET A 75 -8.66 17.40 -11.06
C MET A 75 -7.70 16.88 -12.13
N SER A 76 -6.51 17.47 -12.24
CA SER A 76 -5.48 17.03 -13.19
C SER A 76 -4.76 15.76 -12.70
N ALA A 77 -4.15 15.01 -13.62
CA ALA A 77 -3.37 13.82 -13.25
C ALA A 77 -2.19 14.12 -12.29
N PRO A 78 -1.41 15.22 -12.45
CA PRO A 78 -0.41 15.61 -11.46
C PRO A 78 -1.01 15.87 -10.07
N MET A 79 -2.12 16.59 -9.98
CA MET A 79 -2.79 16.85 -8.70
C MET A 79 -3.28 15.56 -8.04
N ALA A 80 -3.79 14.60 -8.83
CA ALA A 80 -4.19 13.29 -8.30
C ALA A 80 -2.99 12.50 -7.75
N ALA A 81 -1.84 12.55 -8.43
CA ALA A 81 -0.59 11.96 -7.94
C ALA A 81 -0.10 12.64 -6.65
N ASP A 82 -0.26 13.96 -6.53
CA ASP A 82 0.06 14.69 -5.29
C ASP A 82 -0.84 14.25 -4.12
N ARG A 83 -2.15 14.07 -4.34
CA ARG A 83 -3.06 13.53 -3.31
C ARG A 83 -2.73 12.09 -2.93
N ALA A 84 -2.34 11.26 -3.89
CA ALA A 84 -1.84 9.93 -3.58
C ALA A 84 -0.56 9.99 -2.72
N ALA A 85 0.36 10.92 -3.01
CA ALA A 85 1.55 11.13 -2.20
C ALA A 85 1.23 11.65 -0.77
N GLU A 86 0.18 12.47 -0.61
CA GLU A 86 -0.31 12.88 0.71
C GLU A 86 -0.82 11.70 1.55
N VAL A 87 -1.51 10.74 0.91
CA VAL A 87 -1.91 9.48 1.56
C VAL A 87 -0.68 8.69 2.00
N GLU A 88 0.32 8.50 1.12
CA GLU A 88 1.58 7.81 1.48
C GLU A 88 2.30 8.48 2.66
N SER A 89 2.33 9.82 2.67
CA SER A 89 2.93 10.63 3.75
C SER A 89 2.18 10.43 5.07
N ALA A 90 0.84 10.42 5.04
CA ALA A 90 0.03 10.20 6.23
C ALA A 90 0.25 8.78 6.81
N VAL A 91 0.35 7.76 5.96
CA VAL A 91 0.66 6.39 6.41
C VAL A 91 2.07 6.28 6.98
N THR A 92 3.06 6.89 6.32
CA THR A 92 4.45 6.92 6.81
C THR A 92 4.55 7.62 8.16
N TYR A 93 3.81 8.72 8.34
CA TYR A 93 3.70 9.42 9.63
C TYR A 93 3.15 8.49 10.72
N MET A 94 2.10 7.71 10.43
CA MET A 94 1.55 6.77 11.40
C MET A 94 2.57 5.71 11.84
N PHE A 95 3.32 5.12 10.90
CA PHE A 95 4.36 4.14 11.24
C PHE A 95 5.46 4.72 12.12
N ALA A 96 5.82 5.99 11.92
CA ALA A 96 6.86 6.63 12.72
C ALA A 96 6.36 7.02 14.13
N ASN A 97 5.08 7.38 14.27
CA ASN A 97 4.61 8.11 15.45
C ASN A 97 3.59 7.35 16.31
N CYS A 98 2.81 6.41 15.76
CA CYS A 98 1.82 5.64 16.54
C CYS A 98 2.50 4.79 17.63
N LYS A 99 1.76 4.58 18.72
CA LYS A 99 2.14 3.86 19.94
C LYS A 99 1.00 2.94 20.38
N LEU A 100 0.41 2.22 19.44
CA LEU A 100 -0.62 1.23 19.71
C LEU A 100 -0.02 -0.02 20.38
N SER A 101 -0.85 -0.74 21.14
CA SER A 101 -0.51 -2.11 21.54
C SER A 101 -0.56 -3.05 20.33
N ALA A 102 0.04 -4.24 20.46
CA ALA A 102 0.25 -5.15 19.33
C ALA A 102 -1.04 -5.56 18.59
N GLU A 103 -2.15 -5.75 19.30
CA GLU A 103 -3.42 -6.19 18.70
C GLU A 103 -4.10 -5.11 17.82
N PRO A 104 -4.36 -3.87 18.31
CA PRO A 104 -4.87 -2.80 17.44
C PRO A 104 -3.88 -2.43 16.33
N ASP A 105 -2.56 -2.55 16.55
CA ASP A 105 -1.56 -2.32 15.50
C ASP A 105 -1.64 -3.37 14.37
N ALA A 106 -1.83 -4.65 14.71
CA ALA A 106 -2.05 -5.70 13.72
C ALA A 106 -3.35 -5.48 12.92
N ALA A 107 -4.43 -5.05 13.58
CA ALA A 107 -5.67 -4.68 12.89
C ALA A 107 -5.48 -3.46 11.98
N LEU A 108 -4.74 -2.45 12.44
CA LEU A 108 -4.40 -1.26 11.66
C LEU A 108 -3.65 -1.60 10.38
N HIS A 109 -2.70 -2.55 10.41
CA HIS A 109 -2.00 -2.99 9.21
C HIS A 109 -2.93 -3.54 8.12
N GLY A 110 -4.05 -4.16 8.50
CA GLY A 110 -5.09 -4.60 7.56
C GLY A 110 -5.79 -3.46 6.81
N ILE A 111 -5.66 -2.22 7.29
CA ILE A 111 -6.14 -0.99 6.65
C ILE A 111 -5.00 -0.31 5.88
N LEU A 112 -3.83 -0.16 6.52
CA LEU A 112 -2.74 0.66 5.99
C LEU A 112 -2.05 0.03 4.78
N VAL A 113 -1.90 -1.30 4.75
CA VAL A 113 -1.29 -2.00 3.62
C VAL A 113 -2.06 -1.79 2.30
N PRO A 114 -3.38 -2.10 2.22
CA PRO A 114 -4.13 -1.86 0.99
C PRO A 114 -4.25 -0.36 0.64
N LEU A 115 -4.38 0.52 1.65
CA LEU A 115 -4.41 1.97 1.43
C LEU A 115 -3.12 2.47 0.77
N MET A 116 -1.97 2.09 1.33
CA MET A 116 -0.64 2.43 0.81
C MET A 116 -0.42 1.88 -0.60
N SER A 117 -0.82 0.62 -0.85
CA SER A 117 -0.70 -0.02 -2.16
C SER A 117 -1.54 0.67 -3.23
N ALA A 118 -2.77 1.07 -2.90
CA ALA A 118 -3.65 1.78 -3.82
C ALA A 118 -3.14 3.21 -4.12
N ALA A 119 -2.65 3.92 -3.10
CA ALA A 119 -2.01 5.23 -3.27
C ALA A 119 -0.80 5.15 -4.22
N GLN A 120 0.12 4.21 -3.99
CA GLN A 120 1.27 3.98 -4.87
C GLN A 120 0.86 3.66 -6.31
N THR A 121 -0.22 2.87 -6.48
CA THR A 121 -0.77 2.52 -7.79
C THR A 121 -1.22 3.77 -8.56
N LEU A 122 -2.01 4.64 -7.91
CA LEU A 122 -2.50 5.87 -8.53
C LEU A 122 -1.36 6.84 -8.84
N LYS A 123 -0.41 6.99 -7.92
CA LYS A 123 0.76 7.87 -8.07
C LYS A 123 1.65 7.44 -9.23
N ALA A 124 1.87 6.14 -9.40
CA ALA A 124 2.70 5.59 -10.46
C ALA A 124 2.02 5.65 -11.85
N ASP A 125 0.71 5.43 -11.90
CA ASP A 125 -0.08 5.53 -13.13
C ASP A 125 -1.44 6.19 -12.85
N PRO A 126 -1.57 7.51 -13.07
CA PRO A 126 -2.83 8.22 -12.86
C PRO A 126 -4.00 7.66 -13.70
N LYS A 127 -3.74 6.89 -14.77
CA LYS A 127 -4.82 6.23 -15.53
C LYS A 127 -5.50 5.12 -14.72
N LYS A 128 -4.93 4.67 -13.60
CA LYS A 128 -5.52 3.69 -12.68
C LYS A 128 -6.52 4.34 -11.72
N VAL A 129 -7.53 5.00 -12.26
CA VAL A 129 -8.56 5.72 -11.47
C VAL A 129 -9.26 4.79 -10.47
N SER A 130 -9.39 3.49 -10.75
CA SER A 130 -9.95 2.50 -9.82
C SER A 130 -9.24 2.44 -8.46
N ALA A 131 -7.95 2.82 -8.41
CA ALA A 131 -7.20 2.88 -7.16
C ALA A 131 -7.78 3.89 -6.16
N VAL A 132 -8.54 4.91 -6.61
CA VAL A 132 -9.28 5.82 -5.72
C VAL A 132 -10.35 5.07 -4.94
N ALA A 133 -11.10 4.18 -5.60
CA ALA A 133 -12.09 3.33 -4.95
C ALA A 133 -11.44 2.34 -3.98
N ASP A 134 -10.27 1.78 -4.31
CA ASP A 134 -9.52 0.88 -3.43
C ASP A 134 -9.04 1.60 -2.15
N MET A 135 -8.55 2.85 -2.27
CA MET A 135 -8.20 3.67 -1.11
C MET A 135 -9.41 3.95 -0.22
N ARG A 136 -10.56 4.28 -0.83
CA ARG A 136 -11.83 4.52 -0.12
C ARG A 136 -12.30 3.27 0.63
N ALA A 137 -12.20 2.10 -0.02
CA ALA A 137 -12.57 0.82 0.57
C ALA A 137 -11.68 0.47 1.78
N ALA A 138 -10.37 0.69 1.68
CA ALA A 138 -9.45 0.50 2.79
C ALA A 138 -9.81 1.40 3.99
N ILE A 139 -10.02 2.70 3.77
CA ILE A 139 -10.36 3.64 4.84
C ILE A 139 -11.71 3.32 5.49
N ALA A 140 -12.68 2.80 4.74
CA ALA A 140 -14.01 2.45 5.25
C ALA A 140 -13.99 1.38 6.37
N HIS A 141 -12.89 0.62 6.50
CA HIS A 141 -12.72 -0.34 7.58
C HIS A 141 -12.37 0.33 8.91
N TYR A 142 -11.71 1.49 8.92
CA TYR A 142 -11.23 2.16 10.13
C TYR A 142 -12.29 2.32 11.24
N PRO A 143 -13.51 2.85 10.99
CA PRO A 143 -14.51 3.00 12.03
C PRO A 143 -15.05 1.66 12.57
N GLN A 144 -14.75 0.52 11.94
CA GLN A 144 -15.14 -0.81 12.43
C GLN A 144 -14.21 -1.32 13.55
N TYR A 145 -12.95 -0.89 13.55
CA TYR A 145 -11.93 -1.30 14.52
C TYR A 145 -11.65 -0.22 15.57
N PHE A 146 -11.72 1.05 15.17
CA PHE A 146 -11.36 2.18 16.02
C PHE A 146 -12.56 3.07 16.33
N ASN A 147 -12.67 3.48 17.59
CA ASN A 147 -13.63 4.49 18.04
C ASN A 147 -12.94 5.85 18.06
N ASP A 148 -12.83 6.49 16.90
CA ASP A 148 -12.23 7.82 16.73
C ASP A 148 -13.31 8.92 16.87
N PRO A 149 -13.31 9.70 17.97
CA PRO A 149 -14.33 10.71 18.18
C PRO A 149 -14.34 11.76 17.07
N GLY A 150 -15.47 11.89 16.37
CA GLY A 150 -15.62 12.86 15.28
C GLY A 150 -14.99 12.42 13.96
N TRP A 151 -14.77 11.12 13.76
CA TRP A 151 -14.41 10.54 12.46
C TRP A 151 -15.44 10.87 11.36
N ASP A 152 -16.73 10.69 11.66
CA ASP A 152 -17.81 10.92 10.70
C ASP A 152 -18.18 12.40 10.53
N LYS A 153 -17.44 13.31 11.17
CA LYS A 153 -17.68 14.75 10.97
C LYS A 153 -17.01 15.16 9.67
N PRO A 154 -17.71 15.88 8.77
CA PRO A 154 -17.08 16.50 7.62
C PRO A 154 -15.89 17.33 8.11
N VAL A 155 -14.73 17.16 7.46
CA VAL A 155 -13.59 18.04 7.68
C VAL A 155 -14.06 19.45 7.30
N PRO A 156 -14.05 20.44 8.22
CA PRO A 156 -14.39 21.80 7.85
C PRO A 156 -13.50 22.20 6.68
N ALA A 157 -14.08 22.70 5.59
CA ALA A 157 -13.31 23.29 4.51
C ALA A 157 -12.64 24.54 5.07
N GLU A 158 -11.46 24.37 5.64
CA GLU A 158 -10.64 25.45 6.14
C GLU A 158 -10.15 26.27 4.94
N HIS A 159 -10.98 27.24 4.57
CA HIS A 159 -10.58 28.39 3.78
C HIS A 159 -9.58 29.16 4.63
N VAL A 160 -8.31 28.75 4.57
CA VAL A 160 -7.20 29.59 5.01
C VAL A 160 -7.11 30.73 4.00
N MET A 161 -7.88 31.78 4.26
CA MET A 161 -7.65 33.10 3.68
C MET A 161 -6.22 33.48 4.08
N HIS A 162 -5.27 33.32 3.17
CA HIS A 162 -3.97 33.97 3.32
C HIS A 162 -4.24 35.46 3.12
N ASP A 163 -4.42 36.18 4.23
CA ASP A 163 -4.19 37.63 4.24
C ASP A 163 -2.69 37.83 3.98
N GLU A 164 -2.37 38.18 2.74
CA GLU A 164 -1.05 38.70 2.37
C GLU A 164 -1.02 40.21 2.71
N PRO A 165 0.03 40.74 3.38
CA PRO A 165 0.15 42.15 3.71
C PRO A 165 0.41 43.06 2.50
#